data_AF-A0A9W7W7Z3-F1
#
_entry.id   AF-A0A9W7W7Z3-F1
#
_cell.length_a   1.000
_cell.length_b   1.000
_cell.length_c   1.000
_cell.angle_alpha   90.00
_cell.angle_beta   90.00
_cell.angle_gamma   90.00
#
_symmetry.space_group_name_H-M   'P 1'
#
loop_
_entity.id
_entity.type
_entity.pdbx_description
1 polymer ?
#
loop_
_entity_poly.entity_id
_entity_poly.type
_entity_poly.pdbx_seq_one_letter_code
_entity_poly.pdbx_strand_id
1 'polypeptide(L)'
;MSSQQLVLKQRALLLDAVCGGGSAEPLDCVLDLLLAWEVLIWEDYLSIRVTEKPVSSNARHLLDVVYEKGEDASGLLLAAFKQVLPEEQKSELCFGKEYAVLEKNRPATATSALLTDRPVLVKKLRDNIDEALDVLMTTGCFTIKDCDGVHLPAYTPSQQVRRLLDQ
;
A
#
# COMPACT_ATOMS: atom_id res chain seq x y z
N MET A 1 13.02 -12.44 18.92
CA MET A 1 11.96 -11.48 19.28
C MET A 1 10.78 -11.74 18.38
N SER A 2 9.58 -11.50 18.89
CA SER A 2 8.36 -11.59 18.09
C SER A 2 8.24 -10.36 17.17
N SER A 3 7.55 -10.49 16.04
CA SER A 3 7.24 -9.42 15.09
C SER A 3 6.44 -8.30 15.76
N GLN A 4 5.46 -8.63 16.62
CA GLN A 4 4.73 -7.63 17.43
C GLN A 4 5.68 -6.83 18.33
N GLN A 5 6.64 -7.49 18.97
CA GLN A 5 7.64 -6.82 19.80
C GLN A 5 8.57 -5.91 18.99
N LEU A 6 8.92 -6.32 17.77
CA LEU A 6 9.72 -5.50 16.86
C LEU A 6 8.95 -4.24 16.44
N VAL A 7 7.70 -4.38 16.00
CA VAL A 7 6.83 -3.25 15.63
C VAL A 7 6.70 -2.26 16.79
N LEU A 8 6.49 -2.73 18.02
CA LEU A 8 6.41 -1.85 19.19
C LEU A 8 7.73 -1.13 19.47
N LYS A 9 8.86 -1.86 19.45
CA LYS A 9 10.18 -1.29 19.77
C LYS A 9 10.62 -0.23 18.78
N GLN A 10 10.29 -0.39 17.51
CA GLN A 10 10.71 0.52 16.44
C GLN A 10 9.55 1.37 15.90
N ARG A 11 8.45 1.50 16.66
CA ARG A 11 7.24 2.23 16.26
C ARG A 11 7.54 3.65 15.78
N ALA A 12 8.41 4.37 16.48
CA ALA A 12 8.80 5.73 16.10
C ALA A 12 9.52 5.77 14.76
N LEU A 13 10.45 4.85 14.52
CA LEU A 13 11.19 4.74 13.26
C LEU A 13 10.28 4.33 12.10
N LEU A 14 9.34 3.41 12.33
CA LEU A 14 8.35 3.05 11.32
C LEU A 14 7.49 4.25 10.95
N LEU A 15 6.98 5.00 11.94
CA LEU A 15 6.20 6.21 11.66
C LEU A 15 7.00 7.24 10.88
N ASP A 16 8.26 7.48 11.26
CA ASP A 16 9.12 8.42 10.57
C ASP A 16 9.38 8.00 9.11
N ALA A 17 9.68 6.72 8.87
CA ALA A 17 9.90 6.19 7.53
C ALA A 17 8.71 6.42 6.58
N VAL A 18 7.47 6.31 7.08
CA VAL A 18 6.27 6.53 6.24
C VAL A 18 5.85 8.00 6.16
N CYS A 19 6.22 8.83 7.14
CA CYS A 19 5.78 10.22 7.23
C CYS A 19 6.84 11.25 6.78
N GLY A 20 8.12 10.89 6.78
CA GLY A 20 9.24 11.80 6.59
C GLY A 20 9.39 12.31 5.15
N GLY A 21 8.79 11.64 4.17
CA GLY A 21 8.92 11.97 2.74
C GLY A 21 7.98 13.06 2.22
N GLY A 22 7.16 13.70 3.07
CA GLY A 22 6.22 14.75 2.65
C GLY A 22 5.03 14.26 1.80
N SER A 23 4.94 12.96 1.54
CA SER A 23 3.89 12.31 0.76
C SER A 23 3.30 11.13 1.54
N ALA A 24 2.02 10.82 1.28
CA ALA A 24 1.37 9.61 1.80
C ALA A 24 1.69 8.36 0.98
N GLU A 25 2.46 8.49 -0.12
CA GLU A 25 2.75 7.41 -1.07
C GLU A 25 3.35 6.16 -0.41
N PRO A 26 4.34 6.24 0.51
CA PRO A 26 4.84 5.04 1.19
C PRO A 26 3.77 4.34 2.03
N LEU A 27 2.86 5.10 2.66
CA LEU A 27 1.76 4.55 3.44
C LEU A 27 0.78 3.82 2.53
N ASP A 28 0.42 4.47 1.41
CA ASP A 28 -0.47 3.91 0.42
C ASP A 28 0.09 2.58 -0.13
N CYS A 29 1.37 2.53 -0.49
CA CYS A 29 2.00 1.30 -0.97
C CYS A 29 1.98 0.16 0.06
N VAL A 30 2.22 0.48 1.35
CA VAL A 30 2.13 -0.53 2.42
C VAL A 30 0.71 -1.06 2.56
N LEU A 31 -0.30 -0.17 2.50
CA LEU A 31 -1.71 -0.57 2.56
C LEU A 31 -2.10 -1.50 1.40
N ASP A 32 -1.61 -1.24 0.19
CA ASP A 32 -1.86 -2.10 -0.97
C ASP A 32 -1.33 -3.51 -0.74
N LEU A 33 -0.08 -3.64 -0.29
CA LEU A 33 0.52 -4.95 0.00
C LEU A 33 -0.28 -5.70 1.05
N LEU A 34 -0.69 -5.03 2.13
CA LEU A 34 -1.46 -5.66 3.19
C LEU A 34 -2.88 -6.06 2.78
N LEU A 35 -3.52 -5.32 1.88
CA LEU A 35 -4.79 -5.71 1.26
C LEU A 35 -4.63 -6.95 0.39
N ALA A 36 -3.61 -6.98 -0.48
CA ALA A 36 -3.37 -8.13 -1.37
C ALA A 36 -2.95 -9.40 -0.60
N TRP A 37 -2.25 -9.23 0.52
CA TRP A 37 -1.91 -10.34 1.41
C TRP A 37 -3.05 -10.73 2.34
N GLU A 38 -4.23 -10.12 2.21
CA GLU A 38 -5.41 -10.32 3.07
C GLU A 38 -5.14 -10.12 4.57
N VAL A 39 -4.14 -9.31 4.91
CA VAL A 39 -3.94 -8.86 6.29
C VAL A 39 -5.01 -7.85 6.67
N LEU A 40 -5.29 -6.94 5.74
CA LEU A 40 -6.37 -5.96 5.85
C LEU A 40 -7.54 -6.39 4.98
N ILE A 41 -8.75 -6.20 5.50
CA ILE A 41 -9.96 -6.18 4.68
C ILE A 41 -10.23 -4.74 4.23
N TRP A 42 -11.18 -4.58 3.31
CA TRP A 42 -11.51 -3.25 2.76
C TRP A 42 -12.00 -2.27 3.84
N GLU A 43 -12.74 -2.77 4.83
CA GLU A 43 -13.20 -2.00 5.98
C GLU A 43 -12.04 -1.46 6.82
N ASP A 44 -10.99 -2.27 7.01
CA ASP A 44 -9.78 -1.82 7.70
C ASP A 44 -9.11 -0.69 6.92
N TYR A 45 -8.99 -0.85 5.60
CA TYR A 45 -8.41 0.18 4.74
C TYR A 45 -9.18 1.51 4.85
N LEU A 46 -10.51 1.48 4.80
CA LEU A 46 -11.33 2.69 4.92
C LEU A 46 -11.22 3.35 6.29
N SER A 47 -11.07 2.56 7.37
CA SER A 47 -10.88 3.12 8.71
C SER A 47 -9.50 3.76 8.89
N ILE A 48 -8.48 3.16 8.27
CA ILE A 48 -7.08 3.64 8.32
C ILE A 48 -6.87 4.87 7.43
N ARG A 49 -7.34 4.83 6.17
CA ARG A 49 -7.07 5.86 5.17
C ARG A 49 -8.18 6.90 5.14
N VAL A 50 -8.11 7.84 6.09
CA VAL A 50 -8.99 9.02 6.12
C VAL A 50 -8.25 10.22 5.53
N THR A 51 -8.76 10.78 4.43
CA THR A 51 -8.12 11.90 3.68
C THR A 51 -7.95 13.16 4.52
N GLU A 52 -8.88 13.43 5.44
CA GLU A 52 -8.87 14.61 6.31
C GLU A 52 -7.85 14.50 7.46
N LYS A 53 -7.32 13.30 7.72
CA LYS A 53 -6.37 13.06 8.80
C LYS A 53 -4.93 13.17 8.28
N PRO A 54 -3.99 13.66 9.12
CA PRO A 54 -2.59 13.69 8.76
C PRO A 54 -2.05 12.27 8.57
N VAL A 55 -1.05 12.12 7.69
CA VAL A 55 -0.41 10.83 7.37
C VAL A 55 0.09 10.12 8.63
N SER A 56 0.63 10.88 9.59
CA SER A 56 1.10 10.34 10.86
C SER A 56 -0.01 9.73 11.73
N SER A 57 -1.23 10.27 11.67
CA SER A 57 -2.38 9.66 12.36
C SER A 57 -2.83 8.38 11.67
N ASN A 58 -2.89 8.37 10.34
CA ASN A 58 -3.26 7.18 9.57
C ASN A 58 -2.20 6.07 9.75
N ALA A 59 -0.92 6.43 9.74
CA ALA A 59 0.18 5.50 9.98
C ALA A 59 0.13 4.91 11.40
N ARG A 60 -0.13 5.72 12.43
CA ARG A 60 -0.34 5.19 13.80
C ARG A 60 -1.51 4.21 13.83
N HIS A 61 -2.63 4.56 13.20
CA HIS A 61 -3.80 3.71 13.17
C HIS A 61 -3.54 2.38 12.47
N LEU A 62 -2.80 2.38 11.35
CA LEU A 62 -2.32 1.17 10.69
C LEU A 62 -1.54 0.26 11.65
N LEU A 63 -0.57 0.82 12.36
CA LEU A 63 0.25 0.05 13.29
C LEU A 63 -0.59 -0.56 14.42
N ASP A 64 -1.62 0.14 14.88
CA ASP A 64 -2.53 -0.34 15.93
C ASP A 64 -3.41 -1.48 15.41
N VAL A 65 -4.06 -1.31 14.25
CA VAL A 65 -4.91 -2.33 13.62
C VAL A 65 -4.12 -3.61 13.35
N VAL A 66 -2.90 -3.50 12.81
CA VAL A 66 -2.09 -4.67 12.51
C VAL A 66 -1.54 -5.34 13.77
N TYR A 67 -1.22 -4.55 14.80
CA TYR A 67 -0.82 -5.10 16.10
C TYR A 67 -1.95 -5.93 16.73
N GLU A 68 -3.19 -5.44 16.69
CA GLU A 68 -4.38 -6.13 17.20
C GLU A 68 -4.67 -7.45 16.45
N LYS A 69 -4.34 -7.52 15.16
CA LYS A 69 -4.47 -8.73 14.33
C LYS A 69 -3.46 -9.83 14.65
N GLY A 70 -2.39 -9.53 15.39
CA GLY A 70 -1.47 -10.52 15.93
C GLY A 70 -0.08 -10.57 15.29
N GLU A 71 0.65 -11.62 15.65
CA GLU A 71 2.06 -11.84 15.31
C GLU A 71 2.30 -11.97 13.81
N ASP A 72 1.48 -12.75 13.10
CA ASP A 72 1.65 -12.97 11.65
C ASP A 72 1.37 -11.70 10.85
N ALA A 73 0.33 -10.95 11.22
CA ALA A 73 0.01 -9.66 10.62
C ALA A 73 1.14 -8.64 10.84
N SER A 74 1.72 -8.62 12.04
CA SER A 74 2.89 -7.78 12.36
C SER A 74 4.13 -8.19 11.57
N GLY A 75 4.31 -9.48 11.29
CA GLY A 75 5.38 -9.98 10.43
C GLY A 75 5.23 -9.54 8.98
N LEU A 76 4.01 -9.66 8.44
CA LEU A 76 3.69 -9.20 7.09
C LEU A 76 3.80 -7.68 6.97
N LEU A 77 3.44 -6.91 8.00
CA LEU A 77 3.71 -5.46 8.03
C LEU A 77 5.19 -5.15 7.85
N LEU A 78 6.07 -5.80 8.61
CA LEU A 78 7.51 -5.59 8.48
C LEU A 78 7.99 -5.96 7.07
N ALA A 79 7.46 -7.04 6.48
CA ALA A 79 7.76 -7.41 5.09
C ALA A 79 7.28 -6.34 4.08
N ALA A 80 6.11 -5.74 4.30
CA ALA A 80 5.59 -4.66 3.44
C ALA A 80 6.50 -3.42 3.51
N PHE A 81 6.89 -2.99 4.70
CA PHE A 81 7.83 -1.89 4.89
C PHE A 81 9.18 -2.18 4.19
N LYS A 82 9.72 -3.39 4.33
CA LYS A 82 10.96 -3.79 3.64
C LYS A 82 10.85 -3.69 2.11
N GLN A 83 9.66 -3.89 1.52
CA GLN A 83 9.44 -3.79 0.08
C GLN A 83 9.23 -2.35 -0.43
N VAL A 84 8.68 -1.47 0.41
CA VAL A 84 8.27 -0.11 0.03
C VAL A 84 9.37 0.91 0.31
N LEU A 85 10.07 0.79 1.43
CA LEU A 85 11.03 1.79 1.86
C LEU A 85 12.27 1.84 0.95
N PRO A 86 12.98 2.98 0.86
CA PRO A 86 14.32 3.06 0.29
C PRO A 86 15.37 2.30 1.13
N GLU A 87 16.50 1.92 0.53
CA GLU A 87 17.54 1.15 1.21
C GLU A 87 18.16 1.91 2.40
N GLU A 88 18.24 3.25 2.32
CA GLU A 88 18.77 4.11 3.37
C GLU A 88 17.94 3.98 4.64
N GLN A 89 16.61 4.03 4.53
CA GLN A 89 15.69 3.90 5.66
C GLN A 89 15.59 2.46 6.18
N LYS A 90 15.80 1.46 5.32
CA LYS A 90 15.83 0.05 5.74
C LYS A 90 16.98 -0.25 6.69
N SER A 91 18.12 0.40 6.51
CA SER A 91 19.31 0.16 7.34
C SER A 91 19.10 0.49 8.83
N GLU A 92 18.14 1.36 9.13
CA GLU A 92 17.78 1.78 10.48
C GLU A 92 16.72 0.87 11.14
N LEU A 93 16.11 -0.05 10.39
CA LEU A 93 14.98 -0.87 10.81
C LEU A 93 15.34 -2.35 10.96
N CYS A 94 14.70 -3.01 11.93
CA CYS A 94 14.80 -4.46 12.11
C CYS A 94 13.54 -5.15 11.56
N PHE A 95 13.70 -5.98 10.53
CA PHE A 95 12.57 -6.70 9.90
C PHE A 95 12.35 -8.11 10.46
N GLY A 96 13.22 -8.59 11.35
CA GLY A 96 13.06 -9.89 12.00
C GLY A 96 13.21 -11.07 11.04
N LYS A 97 12.40 -12.13 11.27
CA LYS A 97 12.39 -13.30 10.40
C LYS A 97 11.73 -12.95 9.07
N GLU A 98 12.21 -13.57 8.00
CA GLU A 98 11.59 -13.42 6.69
C GLU A 98 10.22 -14.11 6.68
N TYR A 99 9.18 -13.30 6.55
CA TYR A 99 7.83 -13.81 6.30
C TYR A 99 7.71 -14.05 4.80
N ALA A 100 7.63 -15.33 4.43
CA ALA A 100 7.24 -15.70 3.08
C ALA A 100 5.79 -15.24 2.90
N VAL A 101 5.57 -14.29 1.99
CA VAL A 101 4.24 -14.03 1.46
C VAL A 101 3.78 -15.35 0.88
N LEU A 102 2.74 -15.93 1.47
CA LEU A 102 2.22 -17.22 1.07
C LEU A 102 1.81 -17.06 -0.41
N GLU A 103 2.51 -17.76 -1.32
CA GLU A 103 2.07 -17.86 -2.72
C GLU A 103 0.66 -18.44 -2.69
N LYS A 104 -0.33 -17.57 -2.83
CA LYS A 104 -1.70 -18.02 -2.92
C LYS A 104 -1.85 -18.81 -4.20
N ASN A 105 -2.60 -19.91 -4.08
CA ASN A 105 -3.05 -20.72 -5.19
C ASN A 105 -3.52 -19.84 -6.34
N ARG A 106 -3.27 -20.30 -7.58
CA ARG A 106 -3.68 -19.60 -8.80
C ARG A 106 -5.10 -19.03 -8.64
N PRO A 107 -5.30 -17.72 -8.82
CA PRO A 107 -6.58 -17.09 -8.61
C PRO A 107 -7.67 -17.77 -9.45
N ALA A 108 -8.82 -18.05 -8.84
CA ALA A 108 -9.91 -18.78 -9.49
C ALA A 108 -10.62 -17.93 -10.58
N THR A 109 -10.50 -16.61 -10.51
CA THR A 109 -11.14 -15.65 -11.42
C THR A 109 -10.19 -14.52 -11.79
N ALA A 110 -10.42 -13.87 -12.94
CA ALA A 110 -9.68 -12.69 -13.37
C ALA A 110 -9.73 -11.55 -12.33
N THR A 111 -10.87 -11.37 -11.65
CA THR A 111 -11.03 -10.37 -10.59
C THR A 111 -10.16 -10.70 -9.37
N SER A 112 -10.12 -11.96 -8.95
CA SER A 112 -9.25 -12.37 -7.84
C SER A 112 -7.76 -12.28 -8.19
N ALA A 113 -7.40 -12.53 -9.46
CA ALA A 113 -6.05 -12.30 -9.96
C ALA A 113 -5.69 -10.82 -9.90
N LEU A 114 -6.59 -9.96 -10.40
CA LEU A 114 -6.37 -8.52 -10.42
C LEU A 114 -6.24 -7.93 -9.02
N LEU A 115 -7.01 -8.43 -8.04
CA LEU A 115 -6.88 -8.03 -6.63
C LEU A 115 -5.56 -8.49 -6.01
N THR A 116 -5.10 -9.71 -6.33
CA THR A 116 -3.83 -10.25 -5.82
C THR A 116 -2.63 -9.52 -6.41
N ASP A 117 -2.67 -9.28 -7.72
CA ASP A 117 -1.59 -8.61 -8.46
C ASP A 117 -1.67 -7.09 -8.34
N ARG A 118 -2.73 -6.56 -7.72
CA ARG A 118 -3.02 -5.12 -7.64
C ARG A 118 -1.83 -4.31 -7.13
N PRO A 119 -1.12 -4.67 -6.05
CA PRO A 119 0.02 -3.88 -5.58
C PRO A 119 1.18 -3.88 -6.56
N VAL A 120 1.38 -4.99 -7.29
CA VAL A 120 2.42 -5.10 -8.32
C VAL A 120 2.08 -4.21 -9.51
N LEU A 121 0.82 -4.19 -9.93
CA LEU A 121 0.32 -3.32 -10.98
C LEU A 121 0.43 -1.84 -10.57
N VAL A 122 0.00 -1.50 -9.35
CA VAL A 122 0.13 -0.16 -8.78
C VAL A 122 1.59 0.29 -8.77
N LYS A 123 2.50 -0.55 -8.25
CA LYS A 123 3.94 -0.25 -8.23
C LYS A 123 4.55 -0.02 -9.62
N LYS A 124 4.12 -0.78 -10.63
CA LYS A 124 4.65 -0.65 -12.01
C LYS A 124 4.10 0.58 -12.73
N LEU A 125 2.84 0.92 -12.49
CA LEU A 125 2.13 1.98 -13.22
C LEU A 125 2.25 3.36 -12.57
N ARG A 126 2.49 3.44 -11.25
CA ARG A 126 2.50 4.72 -10.52
C ARG A 126 3.50 5.74 -11.08
N ASP A 127 4.62 5.26 -11.63
CA ASP A 127 5.68 6.10 -12.18
C ASP A 127 5.42 6.49 -13.65
N ASN A 128 4.35 5.95 -14.26
CA ASN A 128 3.98 6.16 -15.67
C ASN A 128 2.45 6.30 -15.84
N ILE A 129 1.76 6.90 -14.86
CA ILE A 129 0.29 7.00 -14.85
C ILE A 129 -0.23 7.90 -15.97
N ASP A 130 0.50 8.98 -16.28
CA ASP A 130 0.15 9.93 -17.34
C ASP A 130 0.20 9.22 -18.71
N GLU A 131 1.26 8.46 -18.98
CA GLU A 131 1.41 7.67 -20.21
C GLU A 131 0.35 6.57 -20.33
N ALA A 132 0.01 5.92 -19.21
CA ALA A 132 -1.04 4.90 -19.20
C ALA A 132 -2.41 5.49 -19.57
N LEU A 133 -2.73 6.68 -19.06
CA LEU A 133 -3.98 7.39 -19.37
C LEU A 133 -4.01 7.90 -20.81
N ASP A 134 -2.89 8.41 -21.34
CA ASP A 134 -2.78 8.83 -22.74
C ASP A 134 -3.04 7.67 -23.70
N VAL A 135 -2.47 6.49 -23.42
CA VAL A 135 -2.73 5.27 -24.20
C VAL A 135 -4.21 4.90 -24.14
N LEU A 136 -4.82 4.89 -22.95
CA LEU A 136 -6.23 4.52 -22.78
C LEU A 136 -7.21 5.51 -23.42
N MET A 137 -6.88 6.80 -23.44
CA MET A 137 -7.62 7.80 -24.21
C MET A 137 -7.48 7.56 -25.71
N THR A 138 -6.26 7.30 -26.18
CA THR A 138 -5.98 7.09 -27.60
C THR A 138 -6.66 5.83 -28.15
N THR A 139 -6.79 4.79 -27.33
CA THR A 139 -7.51 3.56 -27.70
C THR A 139 -9.03 3.68 -27.56
N GLY A 140 -9.54 4.82 -27.08
CA GLY A 140 -10.97 5.06 -26.85
C GLY A 140 -11.55 4.29 -25.66
N CYS A 141 -10.70 3.80 -24.76
CA CYS A 141 -11.13 3.13 -23.53
C CYS A 141 -11.56 4.13 -22.45
N PHE A 142 -10.98 5.33 -22.46
CA PHE A 142 -11.24 6.39 -21.48
C PHE A 142 -11.69 7.68 -22.18
N THR A 143 -12.56 8.43 -21.50
CA THR A 143 -12.88 9.82 -21.82
C THR A 143 -12.07 10.79 -20.97
N ILE A 144 -12.05 12.07 -21.35
CA ILE A 144 -11.41 13.14 -20.55
C ILE A 144 -11.95 13.14 -19.11
N LYS A 145 -13.26 12.89 -18.93
CA LYS A 145 -13.88 12.85 -17.60
C LYS A 145 -13.37 11.69 -16.74
N ASP A 146 -13.08 10.56 -17.36
CA ASP A 146 -12.54 9.40 -16.66
C ASP A 146 -11.11 9.69 -16.20
N CYS A 147 -10.32 10.36 -17.04
CA CYS A 147 -8.98 10.84 -16.69
C CYS A 147 -9.00 11.88 -15.56
N ASP A 148 -9.92 12.86 -15.60
CA ASP A 148 -10.08 13.86 -14.54
C ASP A 148 -10.41 13.20 -13.19
N GLY A 149 -11.22 12.13 -13.21
CA GLY A 149 -11.55 11.35 -12.01
C GLY A 149 -10.36 10.57 -11.44
N VAL A 150 -9.42 10.18 -12.29
CA VAL A 150 -8.16 9.52 -11.88
C VAL A 150 -7.15 10.56 -11.35
N HIS A 151 -7.03 11.73 -11.98
CA HIS A 151 -6.04 12.77 -11.68
C HIS A 151 -6.42 13.74 -10.56
N LEU A 152 -7.21 13.33 -9.58
CA LEU A 152 -7.55 14.23 -8.48
C LEU A 152 -6.29 14.71 -7.74
N PRO A 153 -6.08 16.02 -7.52
CA PRO A 153 -4.85 16.55 -6.90
C PRO A 153 -4.59 16.05 -5.48
N ALA A 154 -5.62 15.56 -4.79
CA ALA A 154 -5.50 14.96 -3.47
C ALA A 154 -4.95 13.53 -3.50
N TYR A 155 -4.88 12.90 -4.67
CA TYR A 155 -4.44 11.51 -4.82
C TYR A 155 -2.93 11.42 -4.97
N THR A 156 -2.36 10.49 -4.21
CA THR A 156 -1.00 10.01 -4.45
C THR A 156 -0.95 9.23 -5.77
N PRO A 157 0.22 9.09 -6.42
CA PRO A 157 0.36 8.27 -7.63
C PRO A 157 -0.22 6.86 -7.46
N SER A 158 -0.01 6.21 -6.31
CA SER A 158 -0.64 4.91 -6.03
C SER A 158 -2.17 4.98 -5.96
N GLN A 159 -2.75 6.03 -5.38
CA GLN A 159 -4.21 6.24 -5.36
C GLN A 159 -4.78 6.52 -6.76
N GLN A 160 -4.05 7.22 -7.62
CA GLN A 160 -4.43 7.43 -9.01
C GLN A 160 -4.49 6.09 -9.75
N VAL A 161 -3.45 5.25 -9.63
CA VAL A 161 -3.48 3.91 -10.25
C VAL A 161 -4.59 3.05 -9.67
N ARG A 162 -4.87 3.10 -8.36
CA ARG A 162 -6.03 2.38 -7.81
C ARG A 162 -7.32 2.84 -8.48
N ARG A 163 -7.51 4.15 -8.66
CA ARG A 163 -8.70 4.65 -9.34
C ARG A 163 -8.78 4.28 -10.79
N LEU A 164 -7.64 4.21 -11.48
CA LEU A 164 -7.57 3.67 -12.84
C LEU A 164 -8.05 2.21 -12.88
N LEU A 165 -7.59 1.37 -11.94
CA LEU A 165 -7.92 -0.05 -11.88
C LEU A 165 -9.35 -0.35 -11.38
N ASP A 166 -10.07 0.67 -10.89
CA ASP A 166 -11.46 0.56 -10.43
C ASP A 166 -12.50 0.91 -11.51
N GLN A 167 -12.08 1.44 -12.67
CA GLN A 167 -12.96 1.75 -13.81
C GLN A 167 -13.33 0.48 -14.58
#